data_AF-A0A2T3LAA8-F1
#
_entry.id   AF-A0A2T3LAA8-F1
#
_cell.length_a   1.000
_cell.length_b   1.000
_cell.length_c   1.000
_cell.angle_alpha   90.00
_cell.angle_beta   90.00
_cell.angle_gamma   90.00
#
_symmetry.space_group_name_H-M   'P 1'
#
loop_
_entity.id
_entity.type
_entity.pdbx_description
1 polymer ?
#
loop_
_entity_poly.entity_id
_entity_poly.type
_entity_poly.pdbx_seq_one_letter_code
_entity_poly.pdbx_strand_id
1 'polypeptide(L)'
;MLQINYWTNDDNYTNDHARIIFLDFDASEDFHRYGIKWTKHAIQWFIDGKLVFKVKNTSSDPIPKSSDSPLRIMANIWATDSEISGWAGEFEQSSVPITAEYRNIRYIKGGRCNLKG
;
A
#
# COMPACT_ATOMS: atom_id res chain seq x y z
N MET A 1 -9.53 4.10 -7.47
CA MET A 1 -9.51 3.13 -6.36
C MET A 1 -8.08 2.93 -5.89
N LEU A 2 -7.85 2.41 -4.69
CA LEU A 2 -6.54 2.01 -4.18
C LEU A 2 -6.59 0.56 -3.69
N GLN A 3 -5.69 -0.29 -4.15
CA GLN A 3 -5.49 -1.62 -3.57
C GLN A 3 -4.39 -1.56 -2.51
N ILE A 4 -4.65 -2.18 -1.35
CA ILE A 4 -3.66 -2.42 -0.30
C ILE A 4 -3.50 -3.92 -0.07
N ASN A 5 -2.31 -4.34 0.35
CA ASN A 5 -2.02 -5.74 0.63
C ASN A 5 -0.90 -5.87 1.68
N TYR A 6 -0.76 -7.04 2.29
CA TYR A 6 0.41 -7.45 3.06
C TYR A 6 0.68 -8.94 2.88
N TRP A 7 1.92 -9.34 3.12
CA TRP A 7 2.35 -10.73 3.05
C TRP A 7 3.12 -11.06 4.32
N THR A 8 3.00 -12.28 4.81
CA THR A 8 3.70 -12.72 6.03
C THR A 8 4.30 -14.11 5.84
N ASN A 9 5.44 -14.35 6.46
CA ASN A 9 6.00 -15.71 6.53
C ASN A 9 5.16 -16.62 7.43
N ASP A 10 4.43 -16.04 8.39
CA ASP A 10 3.71 -16.78 9.43
C ASP A 10 2.46 -17.53 8.91
N ASP A 11 2.04 -17.27 7.66
CA ASP A 11 0.97 -17.98 6.98
C ASP A 11 1.41 -18.70 5.70
N ASN A 12 2.73 -18.82 5.49
CA ASN A 12 3.34 -19.37 4.27
C ASN A 12 2.83 -18.72 2.97
N TYR A 13 2.43 -17.45 3.00
CA TYR A 13 1.90 -16.72 1.83
C TYR A 13 0.63 -17.34 1.24
N THR A 14 -0.16 -18.05 2.05
CA THR A 14 -1.34 -18.79 1.56
C THR A 14 -2.64 -18.00 1.66
N ASN A 15 -2.71 -16.95 2.48
CA ASN A 15 -3.91 -16.14 2.62
C ASN A 15 -3.91 -14.94 1.68
N ASP A 16 -5.10 -14.58 1.20
CA ASP A 16 -5.32 -13.34 0.45
C ASP A 16 -5.70 -12.17 1.38
N HIS A 17 -4.78 -11.21 1.45
CA HIS A 17 -4.90 -10.01 2.27
C HIS A 17 -5.24 -8.76 1.45
N ALA A 18 -5.47 -8.89 0.14
CA ALA A 18 -5.77 -7.78 -0.73
C ALA A 18 -7.10 -7.12 -0.37
N ARG A 19 -7.12 -5.79 -0.31
CA ARG A 19 -8.35 -5.01 -0.07
C ARG A 19 -8.40 -3.81 -1.01
N ILE A 20 -9.58 -3.55 -1.56
CA ILE A 20 -9.87 -2.38 -2.38
C ILE A 20 -10.46 -1.29 -1.50
N ILE A 21 -9.87 -0.10 -1.57
CA ILE A 21 -10.37 1.14 -0.96
C ILE A 21 -10.87 2.05 -2.08
N PHE A 22 -12.16 2.40 -2.03
CA PHE A 22 -12.72 3.41 -2.92
C PHE A 22 -12.33 4.80 -2.41
N LEU A 23 -11.81 5.63 -3.32
CA LEU A 23 -11.42 7.00 -3.02
C LEU A 23 -12.64 7.90 -3.27
N ASP A 24 -12.82 8.89 -2.41
CA ASP A 24 -13.84 9.93 -2.53
C ASP A 24 -13.34 11.16 -3.32
N PHE A 25 -12.17 11.03 -3.97
CA PHE A 25 -11.51 12.03 -4.80
C PHE A 25 -10.87 11.39 -6.04
N ASP A 26 -10.54 12.22 -7.02
CA ASP A 26 -9.72 11.84 -8.17
C ASP A 26 -8.23 11.93 -7.81
N ALA A 27 -7.56 10.78 -7.76
CA ALA A 27 -6.15 10.70 -7.38
C ALA A 27 -5.18 11.24 -8.43
N SER A 28 -5.66 11.61 -9.63
CA SER A 28 -4.85 12.18 -10.70
C SER A 28 -4.83 13.72 -10.69
N GLU A 29 -5.75 14.37 -9.98
CA GLU A 29 -5.93 15.83 -10.01
C GLU A 29 -5.04 16.57 -9.01
N ASP A 30 -4.63 15.95 -7.90
CA ASP A 30 -3.72 16.56 -6.91
C ASP A 30 -2.93 15.49 -6.13
N PHE A 31 -1.91 15.94 -5.38
CA PHE A 31 -1.12 15.10 -4.49
C PHE A 31 -1.85 14.78 -3.19
N HIS A 32 -2.06 13.48 -2.96
CA HIS A 32 -2.57 12.95 -1.69
C HIS A 32 -1.47 12.28 -0.86
N ARG A 33 -1.64 12.26 0.46
CA ARG A 33 -0.69 11.63 1.39
C ARG A 33 -1.15 10.22 1.75
N TYR A 34 -0.46 9.24 1.17
CA TYR A 34 -0.62 7.82 1.52
C TYR A 34 0.40 7.42 2.59
N GLY A 35 -0.04 6.71 3.62
CA GLY A 35 0.81 6.34 4.75
C GLY A 35 0.53 4.94 5.28
N ILE A 36 1.59 4.24 5.68
CA ILE A 36 1.51 2.94 6.35
C ILE A 36 2.17 3.05 7.72
N LYS A 37 1.40 2.83 8.78
CA LYS A 37 1.92 2.67 10.13
C LYS A 37 1.92 1.18 10.47
N TRP A 38 3.13 0.63 10.51
CA TRP A 38 3.35 -0.75 10.87
C TRP A 38 4.02 -0.84 12.25
N THR A 39 3.43 -1.65 13.12
CA THR A 39 3.92 -1.94 14.47
C THR A 39 3.80 -3.43 14.73
N LYS A 40 4.40 -3.93 15.81
CA LYS A 40 4.23 -5.33 16.24
C LYS A 40 2.78 -5.75 16.51
N HIS A 41 1.86 -4.80 16.65
CA HIS A 41 0.46 -5.04 17.00
C HIS A 41 -0.51 -4.88 15.83
N ALA A 42 -0.15 -4.13 14.79
CA ALA A 42 -1.06 -3.79 13.71
C ALA A 42 -0.34 -3.19 12.50
N ILE A 43 -0.97 -3.33 11.33
CA ILE A 43 -0.75 -2.51 10.16
C ILE A 43 -1.95 -1.57 9.99
N GLN A 44 -1.68 -0.30 9.76
CA GLN A 44 -2.69 0.74 9.59
C GLN A 44 -2.37 1.56 8.33
N TRP A 45 -3.35 1.71 7.46
CA TRP A 45 -3.24 2.49 6.22
C TRP A 45 -3.98 3.81 6.39
N PHE A 46 -3.35 4.89 5.91
CA PHE A 46 -3.85 6.24 6.00
C PHE A 46 -3.89 6.90 4.63
N ILE A 47 -4.93 7.69 4.41
CA ILE A 47 -5.07 8.60 3.27
C ILE A 47 -5.37 9.98 3.86
N ASP A 48 -4.53 10.96 3.54
CA ASP A 48 -4.63 12.34 4.05
C ASP A 48 -4.77 12.41 5.58
N GLY A 49 -4.03 11.54 6.27
CA GLY A 49 -4.03 11.44 7.74
C GLY A 49 -5.26 10.76 8.35
N LYS A 50 -6.26 10.36 7.55
CA LYS A 50 -7.41 9.58 7.99
C LYS A 50 -7.09 8.08 7.92
N LEU A 51 -7.40 7.34 8.97
CA LEU A 51 -7.26 5.88 8.99
C LEU A 51 -8.33 5.26 8.07
N VAL A 52 -7.92 4.58 7.00
CA VAL A 52 -8.85 3.94 6.05
C VAL A 52 -8.95 2.44 6.24
N PHE A 53 -7.90 1.79 6.74
CA PHE A 53 -7.91 0.36 7.01
C PHE A 53 -6.94 -0.02 8.13
N LYS A 54 -7.26 -1.09 8.87
CA LYS A 54 -6.44 -1.60 9.97
C LYS A 54 -6.55 -3.11 10.07
N VAL A 55 -5.41 -3.76 10.19
CA VAL A 55 -5.28 -5.18 10.54
C VAL A 55 -4.57 -5.29 11.88
N LYS A 56 -5.09 -6.12 12.79
CA LYS A 56 -4.45 -6.42 14.07
C LYS A 56 -3.64 -7.71 13.92
N ASN A 57 -2.48 -7.75 14.54
CA ASN A 57 -1.70 -8.98 14.64
C ASN A 57 -2.40 -9.98 15.57
N THR A 58 -2.85 -11.12 15.04
CA THR A 58 -3.47 -12.19 15.80
C THR A 58 -2.88 -13.54 15.41
N SER A 59 -3.04 -14.57 16.25
CA SER A 59 -2.52 -15.91 15.92
C SER A 59 -3.20 -16.54 14.69
N SER A 60 -4.44 -16.17 14.39
CA SER A 60 -5.19 -16.66 13.21
C SER A 60 -4.99 -15.81 11.96
N ASP A 61 -4.50 -14.58 12.12
CA ASP A 61 -4.23 -13.64 11.03
C ASP A 61 -2.97 -12.82 11.40
N PRO A 62 -1.79 -13.43 11.25
CA PRO A 62 -0.53 -12.82 11.63
C PRO A 62 -0.12 -11.76 10.61
N ILE A 63 0.56 -10.71 11.07
CA ILE A 63 1.16 -9.70 10.18
C ILE A 63 2.67 -9.94 10.05
N PRO A 64 3.32 -9.46 8.98
CA PRO A 64 4.78 -9.55 8.87
C PRO A 64 5.50 -8.93 10.07
N LYS A 65 6.64 -9.53 10.44
CA LYS A 65 7.51 -9.09 11.53
C LYS A 65 8.79 -8.48 10.99
N SER A 66 9.29 -7.44 11.66
CA SER A 66 10.56 -6.80 11.30
C SER A 66 11.79 -7.69 11.52
N SER A 67 11.64 -8.78 12.27
CA SER A 67 12.67 -9.81 12.45
C SER A 67 12.88 -10.67 11.21
N ASP A 68 11.85 -10.80 10.37
CA ASP A 68 11.82 -11.84 9.34
C ASP A 68 12.48 -11.35 8.04
N SER A 69 12.29 -10.07 7.72
CA SER A 69 12.94 -9.44 6.57
C SER A 69 13.11 -7.94 6.76
N PRO A 70 14.31 -7.38 6.49
CA PRO A 70 14.50 -5.93 6.41
C PRO A 70 13.80 -5.38 5.16
N LEU A 71 12.73 -4.61 5.35
CA LEU A 71 11.97 -4.01 4.25
C LEU A 71 12.62 -2.73 3.73
N ARG A 72 12.41 -2.45 2.43
CA ARG A 72 12.77 -1.19 1.76
C ARG A 72 11.50 -0.49 1.28
N ILE A 73 11.55 0.84 1.19
CA ILE A 73 10.49 1.62 0.54
C ILE A 73 10.80 1.68 -0.95
N MET A 74 9.82 1.34 -1.78
CA MET A 74 9.93 1.36 -3.24
C MET A 74 8.71 2.07 -3.82
N ALA A 75 8.90 2.76 -4.94
CA ALA A 75 7.85 3.36 -5.75
C ALA A 75 8.22 3.14 -7.22
N ASN A 76 7.27 2.67 -8.02
CA ASN A 76 7.45 2.36 -9.43
C ASN A 76 6.13 2.52 -10.20
N ILE A 77 6.27 2.77 -11.49
CA ILE A 77 5.20 2.69 -12.50
C ILE A 77 5.59 1.61 -13.50
N TRP A 78 4.64 0.79 -13.94
CA TRP A 78 4.88 -0.34 -14.82
C TRP A 78 3.63 -0.60 -15.68
N ALA A 79 3.84 -1.14 -16.89
CA ALA A 79 2.78 -1.47 -17.83
C ALA A 79 2.21 -2.87 -17.54
N THR A 80 0.92 -3.03 -17.77
CA THR A 80 0.18 -4.28 -17.58
C THR A 80 -0.20 -4.88 -18.94
N ASP A 81 -0.21 -6.19 -19.04
CA ASP A 81 -0.66 -6.92 -20.23
C ASP A 81 -2.07 -7.51 -20.04
N SER A 82 -2.57 -8.18 -21.07
CA SER A 82 -3.89 -8.80 -21.08
C SER A 82 -4.06 -9.90 -20.01
N GLU A 83 -2.99 -10.58 -19.57
CA GLU A 83 -3.07 -11.67 -18.58
C GLU A 83 -3.47 -11.16 -17.20
N ILE A 84 -3.09 -9.93 -16.87
CA ILE A 84 -3.37 -9.28 -15.58
C ILE A 84 -4.32 -8.08 -15.69
N SER A 85 -4.91 -7.88 -16.87
CA SER A 85 -5.80 -6.76 -17.18
C SER A 85 -7.03 -6.68 -16.27
N GLY A 86 -7.54 -7.82 -15.80
CA GLY A 86 -8.65 -7.88 -14.85
C GLY A 86 -8.34 -7.25 -13.49
N TRP A 87 -7.05 -7.09 -13.15
CA TRP A 87 -6.61 -6.47 -11.89
C TRP A 87 -6.32 -4.97 -12.04
N ALA A 88 -5.55 -4.58 -13.06
CA ALA A 88 -4.98 -3.23 -13.17
C ALA A 88 -5.31 -2.51 -14.49
N GLY A 89 -6.16 -3.11 -15.34
CA GLY A 89 -6.38 -2.66 -16.72
C GLY A 89 -5.27 -3.13 -17.65
N GLU A 90 -5.44 -2.93 -18.96
CA GLU A 90 -4.43 -3.23 -19.98
C GLU A 90 -3.77 -1.92 -20.44
N PHE A 91 -2.43 -1.94 -20.58
CA PHE A 91 -1.71 -0.77 -21.05
C PHE A 91 -1.88 -0.57 -22.56
N GLU A 92 -2.28 0.64 -22.95
CA GLU A 92 -2.44 1.04 -24.34
C GLU A 92 -1.33 2.00 -24.78
N GLN A 93 -0.57 1.61 -25.81
CA GLN A 93 0.61 2.38 -26.26
C GLN A 93 0.26 3.79 -26.78
N SER A 94 -0.97 4.00 -27.27
CA SER A 94 -1.46 5.31 -27.70
C SER A 94 -1.64 6.32 -26.54
N SER A 95 -1.60 5.86 -25.29
CA SER A 95 -1.83 6.68 -24.09
C SER A 95 -0.57 7.37 -23.55
N VAL A 96 0.57 7.26 -24.25
CA VAL A 96 1.85 7.83 -23.80
C VAL A 96 1.96 9.33 -24.10
N PRO A 97 2.63 10.12 -23.23
CA PRO A 97 3.32 9.71 -22.02
C PRO A 97 2.35 9.49 -20.84
N ILE A 98 2.48 8.34 -20.16
CA ILE A 98 1.85 8.09 -18.85
C ILE A 98 2.90 8.38 -17.78
N THR A 99 2.53 9.17 -16.78
CA THR A 99 3.44 9.57 -15.71
C THR A 99 2.81 9.32 -14.34
N ALA A 100 3.66 9.12 -13.34
CA ALA A 100 3.28 9.12 -11.93
C ALA A 100 4.27 10.01 -11.17
N GLU A 101 3.76 10.93 -10.38
CA GLU A 101 4.57 11.87 -9.61
C GLU A 101 4.62 11.46 -8.13
N TYR A 102 5.84 11.38 -7.58
CA TYR A 102 6.06 11.06 -6.18
C TYR A 102 6.83 12.19 -5.52
N ARG A 103 6.35 12.65 -4.36
CA ARG A 103 7.05 13.65 -3.55
C ARG A 103 6.97 13.31 -2.07
N ASN A 104 7.90 13.86 -1.29
CA ASN A 104 7.89 13.77 0.18
C ASN A 104 7.90 12.33 0.74
N ILE A 105 8.60 11.39 0.07
CA ILE A 105 8.78 10.03 0.59
C ILE A 105 9.56 10.11 1.91
N ARG A 106 8.95 9.61 2.99
CA ARG A 106 9.50 9.72 4.34
C ARG A 106 9.37 8.41 5.11
N TYR A 107 10.43 8.09 5.86
CA TYR A 107 10.45 7.02 6.85
C TYR A 107 10.60 7.61 8.26
N ILE A 108 9.81 7.12 9.22
CA ILE A 108 9.89 7.52 10.62
C ILE A 108 9.93 6.26 11.49
N LYS A 109 11.04 6.06 12.21
CA LYS A 109 11.19 4.93 13.14
C LYS A 109 10.65 5.27 14.54
N GLY A 110 9.96 4.30 15.14
CA GLY A 110 9.60 4.33 16.56
C GLY A 110 8.38 5.20 16.91
N GLY A 111 8.23 5.54 18.19
CA GLY A 111 7.04 6.19 18.76
C GLY A 111 6.70 7.58 18.20
N ARG A 112 7.61 8.20 17.44
CA ARG A 112 7.40 9.49 16.76
C ARG A 112 6.65 9.37 15.43
N CYS A 113 6.25 8.17 15.02
CA CYS A 113 5.46 7.96 13.81
C CYS A 113 4.04 8.54 13.96
N ASN A 114 3.91 9.78 13.49
CA ASN A 114 2.64 10.47 13.30
C ASN A 114 2.37 10.62 11.80
N LEU A 115 1.25 10.05 11.36
CA LEU A 115 0.75 10.16 9.98
C LEU A 115 -0.45 11.10 9.87
N LYS A 116 -0.92 11.67 10.99
CA LYS A 116 -1.84 12.79 10.95
C LYS A 116 -1.06 13.98 10.38
N GLY A 117 -1.47 14.42 9.19
CA GLY A 117 -1.00 15.66 8.60
C GLY A 117 -1.34 16.84 9.48
#